data_AF-A0A4Q3Z9G8-F1
#
_entry.id   AF-A0A4Q3Z9G8-F1
#
_cell.length_a   1.000
_cell.length_b   1.000
_cell.length_c   1.000
_cell.angle_alpha   90.00
_cell.angle_beta   90.00
_cell.angle_gamma   90.00
#
_symmetry.space_group_name_H-M   'P 1'
#
loop_
_entity.id
_entity.type
_entity.pdbx_description
1 polymer ?
#
loop_
_entity_poly.entity_id
_entity_poly.type
_entity_poly.pdbx_seq_one_letter_code
_entity_poly.pdbx_strand_id
1 'polypeptide(L)'
;MPMLHGLSNSLKRLFRPRRENSDMSLRFPEVARPDYPNPMPPPWIAFPDIAPDSIGWRMGSGEVYMMDFHQWYMQLDDRAARHLRERWPAPEDWADFYPTYETRRRTRHETRRRR
;
A
#
# COMPACT_ATOMS: atom_id res chain seq x y z
N MET A 1 -14.92 7.75 -50.00
CA MET A 1 -13.81 8.58 -49.50
C MET A 1 -13.61 8.25 -48.01
N PRO A 2 -12.67 7.36 -47.67
CA PRO A 2 -12.40 6.88 -46.32
C PRO A 2 -11.19 7.60 -45.67
N MET A 3 -11.21 7.77 -44.35
CA MET A 3 -10.04 7.94 -43.44
C MET A 3 -10.55 7.54 -42.03
N LEU A 4 -10.23 6.35 -41.48
CA LEU A 4 -9.12 6.09 -40.54
C LEU A 4 -9.14 7.07 -39.33
N HIS A 5 -9.29 6.67 -38.05
CA HIS A 5 -8.58 5.61 -37.32
C HIS A 5 -9.42 5.07 -36.15
N GLY A 6 -9.27 3.77 -35.89
CA GLY A 6 -9.67 3.16 -34.62
C GLY A 6 -8.62 3.37 -33.54
N LEU A 7 -9.04 3.35 -32.28
CA LEU A 7 -8.25 2.88 -31.14
C LEU A 7 -9.17 2.16 -30.15
N SER A 8 -8.94 0.86 -30.04
CA SER A 8 -9.42 0.00 -28.97
C SER A 8 -8.94 0.52 -27.62
N ASN A 9 -9.85 0.71 -26.68
CA ASN A 9 -9.51 0.75 -25.25
C ASN A 9 -10.09 -0.48 -24.55
N SER A 10 -9.62 -1.63 -25.00
CA SER A 10 -9.55 -2.83 -24.18
C SER A 10 -8.56 -2.57 -23.04
N LEU A 11 -9.06 -2.22 -21.85
CA LEU A 11 -8.36 -2.33 -20.55
C LEU A 11 -9.27 -2.01 -19.34
N LYS A 12 -10.56 -2.39 -19.41
CA LYS A 12 -11.47 -2.36 -18.24
C LYS A 12 -11.52 -3.69 -17.47
N ARG A 13 -10.48 -4.50 -17.55
CA ARG A 13 -10.40 -5.78 -16.82
C ARG A 13 -8.99 -5.94 -16.29
N LEU A 14 -8.78 -5.59 -15.03
CA LEU A 14 -7.79 -6.20 -14.14
C LEU A 14 -7.85 -5.58 -12.74
N PHE A 15 -9.05 -5.39 -12.17
CA PHE A 15 -9.16 -5.34 -10.72
C PHE A 15 -10.60 -5.65 -10.31
N ARG A 16 -10.89 -6.93 -10.11
CA ARG A 16 -12.12 -7.36 -9.42
C ARG A 16 -11.74 -7.44 -7.94
N PRO A 17 -12.26 -6.58 -7.05
CA PRO A 17 -12.02 -6.76 -5.63
C PRO A 17 -12.74 -8.03 -5.19
N ARG A 18 -11.99 -9.07 -4.80
CA ARG A 18 -12.57 -10.20 -4.08
C ARG A 18 -12.80 -9.75 -2.64
N ARG A 19 -13.97 -9.14 -2.39
CA ARG A 19 -14.53 -9.04 -1.04
C ARG A 19 -15.18 -10.38 -0.70
N GLU A 20 -14.58 -11.10 0.25
CA GLU A 20 -15.27 -12.11 1.06
C GLU A 20 -14.61 -12.14 2.45
N ASN A 21 -15.07 -11.21 3.28
CA ASN A 21 -15.32 -11.26 4.72
C ASN A 21 -14.58 -12.28 5.59
N SER A 22 -13.82 -11.77 6.56
CA SER A 22 -13.76 -12.36 7.90
C SER A 22 -14.00 -11.21 8.87
N ASP A 23 -15.11 -11.33 9.57
CA ASP A 23 -15.72 -10.37 10.49
C ASP A 23 -14.75 -9.84 11.55
N MET A 24 -14.15 -8.68 11.26
CA MET A 24 -13.55 -7.78 12.25
C MET A 24 -14.22 -6.40 12.22
N SER A 25 -15.41 -6.29 11.63
CA SER A 25 -16.10 -5.01 11.44
C SER A 25 -16.93 -4.57 12.65
N LEU A 26 -16.92 -5.33 13.76
CA LEU A 26 -17.69 -5.01 14.96
C LEU A 26 -16.91 -4.29 16.07
N ARG A 27 -15.60 -4.06 15.90
CA ARG A 27 -14.79 -3.35 16.93
C ARG A 27 -14.39 -1.92 16.56
N PHE A 28 -14.46 -1.57 15.29
CA PHE A 28 -14.18 -0.21 14.84
C PHE A 28 -15.23 0.14 13.81
N PRO A 29 -16.03 1.21 14.00
CA PRO A 29 -16.95 1.64 12.97
C PRO A 29 -16.15 1.83 11.69
N GLU A 30 -16.82 1.60 10.57
CA GLU A 30 -16.38 1.93 9.21
C GLU A 30 -16.15 3.44 9.11
N VAL A 31 -15.15 3.96 9.84
CA VAL A 31 -14.60 5.29 9.62
C VAL A 31 -14.13 5.22 8.20
N ALA A 32 -14.84 5.94 7.31
CA ALA A 32 -14.52 6.01 5.90
C ALA A 32 -13.00 6.11 5.77
N ARG A 33 -12.38 5.00 5.35
CA ARG A 33 -10.92 4.95 5.22
C ARG A 33 -10.57 6.10 4.29
N PRO A 34 -9.63 6.99 4.66
CA PRO A 34 -9.26 8.07 3.76
C PRO A 34 -8.95 7.45 2.40
N ASP A 35 -9.55 7.99 1.33
CA ASP A 35 -9.19 7.62 -0.03
C ASP A 35 -7.79 8.19 -0.28
N TYR A 36 -6.78 7.50 0.26
CA TYR A 36 -5.40 7.91 0.13
C TYR A 36 -5.05 7.91 -1.36
N PRO A 37 -4.20 8.85 -1.81
CA PRO A 37 -3.75 8.87 -3.19
C PRO A 37 -3.14 7.51 -3.55
N ASN A 38 -3.32 7.10 -4.81
CA ASN A 38 -2.72 5.89 -5.36
C ASN A 38 -1.63 6.29 -6.38
N PRO A 39 -0.34 6.01 -6.12
CA PRO A 39 0.18 5.23 -4.99
C PRO A 39 0.16 5.98 -3.66
N MET A 40 -0.03 5.25 -2.55
CA MET A 40 0.07 5.85 -1.23
C MET A 40 1.51 6.31 -1.01
N PRO A 41 1.74 7.56 -0.55
CA PRO A 41 3.07 8.02 -0.17
C PRO A 41 3.64 7.12 0.94
N PRO A 42 4.96 7.08 1.14
CA PRO A 42 5.51 6.47 2.35
C PRO A 42 5.31 7.38 3.57
N PRO A 43 5.46 6.83 4.79
CA PRO A 43 5.22 7.55 6.05
C PRO A 43 5.93 8.90 6.18
N TRP A 44 7.20 8.99 5.76
CA TRP A 44 7.98 10.24 5.82
C TRP A 44 7.53 11.33 4.83
N ILE A 45 6.72 10.98 3.82
CA ILE A 45 6.12 11.95 2.89
C ILE A 45 4.74 12.38 3.39
N ALA A 46 3.96 11.45 3.97
CA ALA A 46 2.62 11.74 4.47
C ALA A 46 2.62 12.49 5.80
N PHE A 47 3.56 12.17 6.68
CA PHE A 47 3.71 12.77 8.01
C PHE A 47 5.19 13.14 8.24
N PRO A 48 5.70 14.21 7.57
CA PRO A 48 7.09 14.61 7.70
C PRO A 48 7.48 15.04 9.13
N ASP A 49 6.50 15.47 9.94
CA ASP A 49 6.71 15.95 11.30
C ASP A 49 6.78 14.82 12.35
N ILE A 50 6.48 13.57 11.99
CA ILE A 50 6.52 12.43 12.89
C ILE A 50 7.81 11.63 12.66
N ALA A 51 8.76 11.76 13.58
CA ALA A 51 10.00 10.99 13.56
C ALA A 51 9.73 9.46 13.52
N PRO A 52 10.58 8.64 12.87
CA PRO A 52 10.33 7.20 12.68
C PRO A 52 10.14 6.40 13.98
N ASP A 53 10.75 6.81 15.07
CA ASP A 53 10.67 6.18 16.41
C ASP A 53 9.57 6.77 17.30
N SER A 54 8.90 7.84 16.83
CA SER A 54 7.89 8.57 17.59
C SER A 54 6.71 7.69 18.00
N ILE A 55 6.17 7.95 19.20
CA ILE A 55 4.93 7.34 19.66
C ILE A 55 3.73 7.68 18.77
N GLY A 56 3.84 8.74 17.94
CA GLY A 56 2.82 9.12 16.96
C GLY A 56 2.52 8.04 15.91
N TRP A 57 3.41 7.07 15.70
CA TRP A 57 3.15 5.91 14.83
C TRP A 57 2.35 4.79 15.51
N ARG A 58 2.24 4.84 16.84
CA ARG A 58 1.51 3.85 17.66
C ARG A 58 0.21 4.41 18.24
N MET A 59 -0.11 5.67 17.95
CA MET A 59 -1.33 6.33 18.42
C MET A 59 -1.85 7.34 17.40
N GLY A 60 -3.17 7.51 17.35
CA GLY A 60 -3.79 8.57 16.56
C GLY A 60 -3.65 8.38 15.05
N SER A 61 -3.44 9.47 14.32
CA SER A 61 -3.46 9.44 12.84
C SER A 61 -2.30 8.66 12.22
N GLY A 62 -1.12 8.66 12.85
CA GLY A 62 0.04 7.92 12.34
C GLY A 62 -0.16 6.40 12.42
N GLU A 63 -0.82 5.89 13.47
CA GLU A 63 -1.18 4.48 13.58
C GLU A 63 -2.13 4.03 12.46
N VAL A 64 -3.22 4.77 12.28
CA VAL A 64 -4.20 4.48 11.22
C VAL A 64 -3.53 4.47 9.86
N TYR A 65 -2.69 5.47 9.57
CA TYR A 65 -1.95 5.54 8.32
C TYR A 65 -1.01 4.35 8.11
N MET A 66 -0.24 3.96 9.14
CA MET A 66 0.69 2.83 9.05
C MET A 66 -0.05 1.51 8.82
N MET A 67 -1.21 1.32 9.44
CA MET A 67 -2.05 0.15 9.20
C MET A 67 -2.55 0.08 7.76
N ASP A 68 -3.05 1.20 7.22
CA ASP A 68 -3.57 1.28 5.86
C ASP A 68 -2.44 1.13 4.82
N PHE A 69 -1.32 1.85 5.01
CA PHE A 69 -0.13 1.71 4.18
C PHE A 69 0.38 0.28 4.18
N HIS A 70 0.40 -0.39 5.33
CA HIS A 70 0.77 -1.80 5.42
C HIS A 70 -0.16 -2.69 4.60
N GLN A 71 -1.47 -2.55 4.77
CA GLN A 71 -2.44 -3.34 4.02
C GLN A 71 -2.32 -3.12 2.51
N TRP A 72 -2.14 -1.87 2.08
CA TRP A 72 -1.95 -1.51 0.67
C TRP A 72 -0.62 -2.04 0.11
N TYR A 73 0.50 -1.81 0.78
CA TYR A 73 1.84 -2.23 0.30
C TYR A 73 1.94 -3.77 0.19
N MET A 74 1.32 -4.53 1.10
CA MET A 74 1.27 -6.00 1.03
C MET A 74 0.44 -6.54 -0.15
N GLN A 75 -0.32 -5.70 -0.85
CA GLN A 75 -1.11 -6.07 -2.02
C GLN A 75 -0.42 -5.71 -3.34
N LEU A 76 0.62 -4.88 -3.31
CA LEU A 76 1.39 -4.54 -4.50
C LEU A 76 2.08 -5.78 -5.08
N ASP A 77 2.15 -5.84 -6.41
CA ASP A 77 3.08 -6.72 -7.10
C ASP A 77 4.52 -6.20 -7.01
N ASP A 78 5.50 -7.05 -7.35
CA ASP A 78 6.91 -6.74 -7.18
C ASP A 78 7.38 -5.57 -8.05
N ARG A 79 6.77 -5.38 -9.22
CA ARG A 79 7.08 -4.25 -10.10
C ARG A 79 6.54 -2.96 -9.51
N ALA A 80 5.31 -2.95 -9.02
CA ALA A 80 4.69 -1.79 -8.37
C ALA A 80 5.43 -1.39 -7.08
N ALA A 81 5.80 -2.37 -6.23
CA ALA A 81 6.57 -2.11 -5.02
C ALA A 81 7.99 -1.60 -5.32
N ARG A 82 8.65 -2.10 -6.38
CA ARG A 82 9.93 -1.55 -6.84
C ARG A 82 9.79 -0.11 -7.31
N HIS A 83 8.81 0.18 -8.19
CA HIS A 83 8.56 1.54 -8.67
C HIS A 83 8.27 2.52 -7.54
N LEU A 84 7.57 2.08 -6.49
CA LEU A 84 7.34 2.91 -5.31
C LEU A 84 8.64 3.33 -4.62
N ARG A 85 9.54 2.35 -4.39
CA ARG A 85 10.83 2.57 -3.71
C ARG A 85 11.78 3.45 -4.53
N GLU A 86 11.74 3.32 -5.85
CA GLU A 86 12.52 4.18 -6.75
C GLU A 86 11.97 5.61 -6.77
N ARG A 87 10.64 5.78 -6.71
CA ARG A 87 9.99 7.09 -6.68
C ARG A 87 10.22 7.82 -5.35
N TRP A 88 10.16 7.10 -4.24
CA TRP A 88 10.33 7.66 -2.89
C TRP A 88 11.39 6.88 -2.13
N PRO A 89 12.69 7.17 -2.32
CA PRO A 89 13.73 6.52 -1.55
C PRO A 89 13.56 6.83 -0.05
N ALA A 90 13.89 5.84 0.78
CA ALA A 90 13.89 6.03 2.22
C ALA A 90 15.06 6.93 2.62
N PRO A 91 14.83 8.00 3.40
CA PRO A 91 15.91 8.74 4.03
C PRO A 91 16.63 7.88 5.07
N GLU A 92 17.78 8.37 5.56
CA GLU A 92 18.66 7.66 6.49
C GLU A 92 17.91 7.15 7.73
N ASP A 93 17.10 7.99 8.37
CA ASP A 93 16.31 7.63 9.56
C ASP A 93 15.25 6.54 9.30
N TRP A 94 14.96 6.27 8.02
CA TRP A 94 13.99 5.27 7.56
C TRP A 94 14.65 4.13 6.76
N ALA A 95 15.98 3.97 6.83
CA ALA A 95 16.73 3.01 6.02
C ALA A 95 16.20 1.56 6.14
N ASP A 96 15.74 1.17 7.32
CA ASP A 96 15.22 -0.18 7.58
C ASP A 96 13.77 -0.39 7.14
N PHE A 97 13.06 0.67 6.73
CA PHE A 97 11.64 0.60 6.41
C PHE A 97 11.37 -0.36 5.25
N TYR A 98 11.97 -0.12 4.08
CA TYR A 98 11.76 -0.99 2.92
C TYR A 98 12.30 -2.41 3.11
N PRO A 99 13.52 -2.63 3.64
CA PRO A 99 13.99 -3.98 3.97
C PRO A 99 13.02 -4.76 4.88
N THR A 100 12.46 -4.10 5.89
CA THR A 100 11.46 -4.70 6.79
C THR A 100 10.19 -5.10 6.05
N TYR A 101 9.66 -4.21 5.20
CA TYR A 101 8.45 -4.48 4.42
C TYR A 101 8.65 -5.58 3.37
N GLU A 102 9.79 -5.60 2.70
CA GLU A 102 10.14 -6.64 1.72
C GLU A 102 10.32 -8.01 2.39
N THR A 103 10.95 -8.04 3.57
CA THR A 103 11.06 -9.26 4.38
C THR A 103 9.67 -9.81 4.73
N ARG A 104 8.76 -8.95 5.20
CA ARG A 104 7.36 -9.33 5.51
C ARG A 104 6.60 -9.82 4.27
N ARG A 105 6.74 -9.15 3.11
CA ARG A 105 6.13 -9.59 1.85
C ARG A 105 6.61 -10.98 1.46
N ARG A 106 7.93 -11.21 1.50
CA ARG A 106 8.53 -12.51 1.16
C ARG A 106 7.99 -13.63 2.05
N THR A 107 8.00 -13.44 3.37
CA THR A 107 7.47 -14.44 4.32
C THR A 107 6.00 -14.75 4.06
N ARG A 108 5.16 -13.72 3.82
CA ARG A 108 3.74 -13.92 3.52
C ARG A 108 3.52 -14.71 2.22
N HIS A 109 4.30 -14.43 1.18
CA HIS A 109 4.23 -15.16 -0.08
C HIS A 109 4.70 -16.62 0.07
N GLU A 110 5.70 -16.87 0.91
CA GLU A 110 6.19 -18.21 1.20
C GLU A 110 5.16 -19.06 1.97
N THR A 111 4.55 -18.51 3.03
CA THR A 111 3.52 -19.23 3.81
C THR A 111 2.30 -19.60 2.95
N ARG A 112 1.96 -18.78 1.97
CA ARG A 112 0.84 -19.05 1.04
C ARG A 112 1.14 -20.12 -0.01
N ARG A 113 2.40 -20.37 -0.33
CA ARG A 113 2.80 -21.40 -1.31
C ARG A 113 2.91 -22.80 -0.69
N ARG A 114 2.92 -22.90 0.65
CA ARG A 114 3.07 -24.16 1.39
C ARG A 114 1.72 -24.75 1.88
N ARG A 115 0.59 -24.13 1.55
CA ARG A 115 -0.77 -24.62 1.83
C ARG A 115 -1.48 -24.93 0.53
#